data_AF-A0A1G3A8U6-F1
#
_entry.id   AF-A0A1G3A8U6-F1
#
_cell.length_a   1.000
_cell.length_b   1.000
_cell.length_c   1.000
_cell.angle_alpha   90.00
_cell.angle_beta   90.00
_cell.angle_gamma   90.00
#
_symmetry.space_group_name_H-M   'P 1'
#
loop_
_entity.id
_entity.type
_entity.pdbx_description
1 polymer ?
#
loop_
_entity_poly.entity_id
_entity_poly.type
_entity_poly.pdbx_seq_one_letter_code
_entity_poly.pdbx_strand_id
1 'polypeptide(L)'
;MEEVNTTLIELKTLAQFTVTVTEAQNEDGQAFDRLAIWAKDPNYPHRLEAEQAWAAIVDEHTEVRSISVTWPPTWASERDPSKDNLTTLKKIFSTAAVPNRIKILDYIWGRKDFTKYERMAFVYDVLTTDNDLRVRYKAGNIFKQGPNLKAHPIDKEPFVEWWEKNKEKIRSEEEP
;
A
#
# COMPACT_ATOMS: atom_id res chain seq x y z
N MET A 1 -0.72 30.27 -33.36
CA MET A 1 -0.23 30.35 -31.96
C MET A 1 -1.05 29.47 -31.03
N GLU A 2 -2.38 29.41 -31.19
CA GLU A 2 -3.26 28.54 -30.39
C GLU A 2 -2.99 27.03 -30.61
N GLU A 3 -2.83 26.60 -31.86
CA GLU A 3 -2.57 25.20 -32.24
C GLU A 3 -1.27 24.62 -31.65
N VAL A 4 -0.18 25.41 -31.65
CA VAL A 4 1.11 25.01 -31.03
C VAL A 4 1.00 24.83 -29.52
N ASN A 5 0.12 25.60 -28.86
CA ASN A 5 -0.11 25.49 -27.43
C ASN A 5 -0.90 24.22 -27.08
N THR A 6 -1.92 23.89 -27.89
CA THR A 6 -2.70 22.64 -27.75
C THR A 6 -1.83 21.39 -27.92
N THR A 7 -1.04 21.32 -29.00
CA THR A 7 -0.16 20.16 -29.24
C THR A 7 0.89 20.00 -28.13
N LEU A 8 1.40 21.10 -27.57
CA LEU A 8 2.35 21.04 -26.46
C LEU A 8 1.70 20.51 -25.16
N ILE A 9 0.45 20.88 -24.89
CA ILE A 9 -0.29 20.37 -23.72
C ILE A 9 -0.57 18.88 -23.88
N GLU A 10 -1.05 18.45 -25.05
CA GLU A 10 -1.30 17.04 -25.36
C GLU A 10 -0.03 16.20 -25.19
N LEU A 11 1.10 16.66 -25.74
CA LEU A 11 2.38 15.95 -25.62
C LEU A 11 2.85 15.84 -24.16
N LYS A 12 2.69 16.90 -23.37
CA LYS A 12 3.02 16.88 -21.93
C LYS A 12 2.14 15.92 -21.16
N THR A 13 0.84 15.91 -21.43
CA THR A 13 -0.12 15.00 -20.79
C THR A 13 0.21 13.55 -21.12
N LEU A 14 0.49 13.23 -22.38
CA LEU A 14 0.89 11.88 -22.80
C LEU A 14 2.22 11.44 -22.18
N ALA A 15 3.21 12.34 -22.12
CA ALA A 15 4.49 12.05 -21.47
C ALA A 15 4.30 11.78 -19.97
N GLN A 16 3.49 12.58 -19.28
CA GLN A 16 3.17 12.38 -17.87
C GLN A 16 2.43 11.06 -17.64
N PHE A 17 1.48 10.71 -18.52
CA PHE A 17 0.79 9.43 -18.49
C PHE A 17 1.78 8.27 -18.59
N THR A 18 2.64 8.28 -19.61
CA THR A 18 3.60 7.21 -19.88
C THR A 18 4.60 7.02 -18.74
N VAL A 19 5.11 8.12 -18.17
CA VAL A 19 6.00 8.08 -17.00
C VAL A 19 5.28 7.47 -15.80
N THR A 20 4.04 7.90 -15.53
CA THR A 20 3.25 7.38 -14.40
C THR A 20 2.98 5.88 -14.54
N VAL A 21 2.64 5.40 -15.75
CA VAL A 21 2.47 3.96 -16.00
C VAL A 21 3.76 3.21 -15.72
N THR A 22 4.89 3.71 -16.21
CA THR A 22 6.21 3.09 -16.02
C THR A 22 6.58 3.04 -14.53
N GLU A 23 6.37 4.12 -13.79
CA GLU A 23 6.64 4.19 -12.34
C GLU A 23 5.74 3.21 -11.57
N ALA A 24 4.45 3.16 -11.87
CA ALA A 24 3.51 2.26 -11.22
C ALA A 24 3.83 0.77 -11.47
N GLN A 25 4.23 0.43 -12.70
CA GLN A 25 4.74 -0.91 -13.05
C GLN A 25 6.05 -1.25 -12.32
N ASN A 26 6.81 -0.24 -11.90
CA ASN A 26 8.03 -0.39 -11.09
C ASN A 26 7.78 -0.20 -9.59
N GLU A 27 6.59 -0.58 -9.12
CA GLU A 27 6.19 -0.60 -7.71
C GLU A 27 5.92 0.75 -7.04
N ASP A 28 5.87 1.85 -7.80
CA ASP A 28 5.58 3.15 -7.22
C ASP A 28 4.08 3.29 -6.90
N GLY A 29 3.78 3.30 -5.60
CA GLY A 29 2.44 3.39 -5.05
C GLY A 29 1.77 4.74 -5.28
N GLN A 30 2.53 5.84 -5.38
CA GLN A 30 1.96 7.15 -5.70
C GLN A 30 1.57 7.25 -7.17
N ALA A 31 2.39 6.71 -8.07
CA ALA A 31 2.08 6.61 -9.49
C ALA A 31 0.86 5.71 -9.71
N PHE A 32 0.78 4.57 -9.01
CA PHE A 32 -0.40 3.71 -9.04
C PHE A 32 -1.67 4.40 -8.54
N ASP A 33 -1.60 5.12 -7.42
CA ASP A 33 -2.72 5.91 -6.90
C ASP A 33 -3.17 6.99 -7.91
N ARG A 34 -2.22 7.59 -8.64
CA ARG A 34 -2.51 8.58 -9.68
C ARG A 34 -3.26 7.96 -10.86
N LEU A 35 -2.90 6.74 -11.29
CA LEU A 35 -3.66 6.03 -12.32
C LEU A 35 -5.11 5.79 -11.88
N ALA A 36 -5.33 5.41 -10.62
CA ALA A 36 -6.68 5.23 -10.07
C ALA A 36 -7.50 6.53 -10.10
N ILE A 37 -6.87 7.66 -9.76
CA ILE A 37 -7.51 8.99 -9.83
C ILE A 37 -7.86 9.34 -11.28
N TRP A 38 -6.90 9.18 -12.19
CA TRP A 38 -7.09 9.47 -13.62
C TRP A 38 -8.14 8.58 -14.27
N ALA A 39 -8.26 7.31 -13.88
CA ALA A 39 -9.30 6.40 -14.35
C ALA A 39 -10.72 6.89 -14.01
N LYS A 40 -10.86 7.62 -12.91
CA LYS A 40 -12.14 8.15 -12.40
C LYS A 40 -12.44 9.57 -12.85
N ASP A 41 -11.46 10.30 -13.39
CA ASP A 41 -11.64 11.68 -13.84
C ASP A 41 -12.24 11.71 -15.27
N PRO A 42 -13.51 12.12 -15.44
CA PRO A 42 -14.15 12.19 -16.76
C PRO A 42 -13.48 13.19 -17.72
N ASN A 43 -12.66 14.12 -17.20
CA ASN A 43 -11.98 15.13 -18.00
C ASN A 43 -10.53 14.76 -18.33
N TYR A 44 -10.01 13.65 -17.80
CA TYR A 44 -8.65 13.25 -18.10
C TYR A 44 -8.55 12.65 -19.51
N PRO A 45 -7.69 13.17 -20.42
CA PRO A 45 -7.64 12.73 -21.82
C PRO A 45 -7.35 11.24 -22.02
N HIS A 46 -6.64 10.61 -21.08
CA HIS A 46 -6.27 9.19 -21.13
C HIS A 46 -7.00 8.37 -20.06
N ARG A 47 -8.25 8.73 -19.73
CA ARG A 47 -9.02 8.09 -18.65
C ARG A 47 -9.15 6.58 -18.84
N LEU A 48 -9.49 6.14 -20.06
CA LEU A 48 -9.67 4.72 -20.37
C LEU A 48 -8.36 3.94 -20.28
N GLU A 49 -7.27 4.53 -20.77
CA GLU A 49 -5.93 3.94 -20.72
C GLU A 49 -5.40 3.88 -19.28
N ALA A 50 -5.71 4.88 -18.46
CA ALA A 50 -5.41 4.87 -17.03
C ALA A 50 -6.19 3.77 -16.29
N GLU A 51 -7.47 3.58 -16.61
CA GLU A 51 -8.31 2.51 -16.07
C GLU A 51 -7.74 1.12 -16.44
N GLN A 52 -7.36 0.93 -17.70
CA GLN A 52 -6.75 -0.31 -18.18
C GLN A 52 -5.38 -0.58 -17.53
N ALA A 53 -4.52 0.45 -17.45
CA ALA A 53 -3.20 0.31 -16.83
C ALA A 53 -3.31 -0.01 -15.34
N TRP A 54 -4.23 0.66 -14.62
CA TRP A 54 -4.50 0.37 -13.22
C TRP A 54 -4.99 -1.07 -13.01
N ALA A 55 -5.96 -1.52 -13.82
CA ALA A 55 -6.49 -2.88 -13.75
C ALA A 55 -5.41 -3.94 -14.04
N ALA A 56 -4.58 -3.72 -15.06
CA ALA A 56 -3.49 -4.64 -15.40
C ALA A 56 -2.47 -4.80 -14.26
N ILE A 57 -2.12 -3.71 -13.55
CA ILE A 57 -1.21 -3.75 -12.41
C ILE A 57 -1.84 -4.49 -11.22
N VAL A 58 -3.15 -4.32 -11.01
CA VAL A 58 -3.93 -5.06 -10.00
C VAL A 58 -3.90 -6.57 -10.30
N ASP A 59 -4.14 -6.95 -11.55
CA ASP A 59 -4.16 -8.35 -11.98
C ASP A 59 -2.77 -8.99 -11.84
N GLU A 60 -1.70 -8.30 -12.27
CA GLU A 60 -0.32 -8.79 -12.12
C GLU A 60 0.05 -9.07 -10.65
N HIS A 61 -0.40 -8.21 -9.74
CA HIS A 61 -0.19 -8.40 -8.29
C HIS A 61 -0.99 -9.57 -7.70
N THR A 62 -2.12 -9.93 -8.32
CA THR A 62 -2.91 -11.10 -7.93
C THR A 62 -2.18 -12.40 -8.29
N GLU A 63 -1.59 -12.47 -9.49
CA GLU A 63 -1.00 -13.69 -10.04
C GLU A 63 0.39 -14.00 -9.50
N VAL A 64 1.24 -12.98 -9.28
CA VAL A 64 2.69 -13.19 -9.17
C VAL A 64 3.22 -13.18 -7.73
N ARG A 65 2.48 -12.67 -6.74
CA ARG A 65 3.07 -12.27 -5.44
C ARG A 65 2.46 -12.93 -4.21
N SER A 66 2.43 -14.25 -4.18
CA SER A 66 2.57 -14.95 -2.91
C SER A 66 4.02 -14.81 -2.41
N ILE A 67 4.42 -13.63 -1.92
CA ILE A 67 5.70 -13.47 -1.23
C ILE A 67 5.58 -14.19 0.11
N SER A 68 5.72 -15.51 0.06
CA SER A 68 5.98 -16.37 1.21
C SER A 68 7.39 -16.06 1.67
N VAL A 69 7.52 -15.09 2.57
CA VAL A 69 8.80 -14.86 3.23
C VAL A 69 8.89 -15.87 4.38
N THR A 70 9.39 -17.06 4.08
CA THR A 70 9.60 -18.14 5.08
C THR A 70 10.68 -17.82 6.11
N TRP A 71 11.35 -16.66 6.01
CA TRP A 71 12.48 -16.28 6.84
C TRP A 71 12.13 -15.09 7.73
N PRO A 72 12.48 -15.12 9.03
CA PRO A 72 12.21 -14.02 9.94
C PRO A 72 12.88 -12.72 9.46
N PRO A 73 12.43 -11.55 9.97
CA PRO A 73 13.09 -10.27 9.69
C PRO A 73 14.57 -10.34 10.03
N THR A 74 15.38 -9.69 9.21
CA THR A 74 16.80 -9.51 9.50
C THR A 74 16.92 -8.33 10.45
N TRP A 75 17.39 -8.60 11.67
CA TRP A 75 17.64 -7.60 12.69
C TRP A 75 19.14 -7.25 12.73
N ALA A 76 19.49 -6.08 13.26
CA ALA A 76 20.88 -5.78 13.58
C ALA A 76 21.44 -6.84 14.55
N SER A 77 22.71 -7.19 14.41
CA SER A 77 23.36 -8.18 15.28
C SER A 77 23.15 -7.82 16.76
N GLU A 78 22.76 -8.82 17.56
CA GLU A 78 22.49 -8.70 19.02
C GLU A 78 21.20 -7.98 19.42
N ARG A 79 20.39 -7.47 18.47
CA ARG A 79 19.09 -6.88 18.79
C ARG A 79 18.05 -7.96 19.08
N ASP A 80 17.38 -7.83 20.21
CA ASP A 80 16.19 -8.61 20.56
C ASP A 80 14.91 -7.78 20.29
N PRO A 81 14.23 -7.99 19.14
CA PRO A 81 13.05 -7.21 18.77
C PRO A 81 11.84 -7.50 19.66
N SER A 82 11.84 -8.61 20.43
CA SER A 82 10.74 -8.96 21.32
C SER A 82 10.58 -7.96 22.47
N LYS A 83 11.63 -7.20 22.77
CA LYS A 83 11.65 -6.16 23.80
C LYS A 83 11.31 -4.77 23.26
N ASP A 84 11.24 -4.61 21.94
CA ASP A 84 10.90 -3.33 21.32
C ASP A 84 9.40 -3.05 21.42
N ASN A 85 9.05 -1.80 21.73
CA ASN A 85 7.69 -1.30 21.62
C ASN A 85 7.32 -1.00 20.16
N LEU A 86 6.02 -0.81 19.89
CA LEU A 86 5.53 -0.58 18.54
C LEU A 86 6.17 0.64 17.87
N THR A 87 6.36 1.75 18.58
CA THR A 87 7.00 2.96 18.05
C THR A 87 8.41 2.68 17.52
N THR A 88 9.19 1.89 18.25
CA THR A 88 10.54 1.51 17.85
C THR A 88 10.51 0.63 16.62
N LEU A 89 9.59 -0.35 16.57
CA LEU A 89 9.42 -1.22 15.41
C LEU A 89 8.95 -0.44 14.16
N LYS A 90 8.06 0.55 14.30
CA LYS A 90 7.65 1.46 13.21
C LYS A 90 8.85 2.23 12.64
N LYS A 91 9.77 2.67 13.49
CA LYS A 91 11.00 3.36 13.07
C LYS A 91 11.97 2.43 12.34
N ILE A 92 12.12 1.19 12.78
CA ILE A 92 12.94 0.19 12.07
C ILE A 92 12.32 -0.13 10.72
N PHE A 93 10.99 -0.26 10.68
CA PHE A 93 10.26 -0.49 9.45
C PHE A 93 10.52 0.63 8.42
N SER A 94 10.43 1.90 8.80
CA SER A 94 10.52 3.01 7.83
C SER A 94 11.90 3.16 7.18
N THR A 95 12.96 2.66 7.80
CA THR A 95 14.33 2.71 7.26
C THR A 95 14.79 1.40 6.63
N ALA A 96 14.00 0.33 6.76
CA ALA A 96 14.36 -0.98 6.24
C ALA A 96 14.16 -1.08 4.72
N ALA A 97 15.00 -1.91 4.09
CA ALA A 97 14.81 -2.31 2.70
C ALA A 97 13.48 -3.08 2.53
N VAL A 98 12.88 -2.97 1.34
CA VAL A 98 11.55 -3.52 1.01
C VAL A 98 11.36 -4.99 1.45
N PRO A 99 12.29 -5.92 1.16
CA PRO A 99 12.11 -7.31 1.60
C PRO A 99 12.02 -7.45 3.13
N ASN A 100 12.73 -6.60 3.87
CA ASN A 100 12.71 -6.62 5.32
C ASN A 100 11.48 -5.90 5.89
N ARG A 101 10.97 -4.84 5.24
CA ARG A 101 9.69 -4.20 5.59
C ARG A 101 8.53 -5.20 5.58
N ILE A 102 8.44 -6.03 4.53
CA ILE A 102 7.44 -7.10 4.40
C ILE A 102 7.51 -8.09 5.57
N LYS A 103 8.71 -8.48 6.00
CA LYS A 103 8.90 -9.39 7.14
C LYS A 103 8.52 -8.71 8.47
N ILE A 104 8.90 -7.44 8.65
CA ILE A 104 8.59 -6.67 9.85
C ILE A 104 7.07 -6.51 10.02
N LEU A 105 6.31 -6.35 8.92
CA LEU A 105 4.84 -6.36 8.95
C LEU A 105 4.29 -7.65 9.56
N ASP A 106 4.73 -8.82 9.09
CA ASP A 106 4.31 -10.12 9.64
C ASP A 106 4.69 -10.25 11.12
N TYR A 107 5.90 -9.82 11.47
CA TYR A 107 6.39 -9.86 12.84
C TYR A 107 5.50 -9.03 13.78
N ILE A 108 5.24 -7.76 13.44
CA ILE A 108 4.39 -6.87 14.25
C ILE A 108 2.95 -7.41 14.33
N TRP A 109 2.41 -7.95 13.24
CA TRP A 109 1.07 -8.55 13.23
C TRP A 109 0.95 -9.74 14.19
N GLY A 110 2.00 -10.57 14.26
CA GLY A 110 2.07 -11.75 15.12
C GLY A 110 2.23 -11.45 16.61
N ARG A 111 2.75 -10.27 16.98
CA ARG A 111 2.94 -9.84 18.38
C ARG A 111 1.60 -9.78 19.13
N LYS A 112 1.57 -10.36 20.33
CA LYS A 112 0.34 -10.47 21.15
C LYS A 112 0.30 -9.47 22.30
N ASP A 113 1.43 -8.86 22.60
CA ASP A 113 1.60 -7.76 23.54
C ASP A 113 1.10 -6.42 22.98
N PHE A 114 0.94 -6.29 21.66
CA PHE A 114 0.26 -5.16 21.04
C PHE A 114 -1.24 -5.45 20.89
N THR A 115 -2.07 -4.42 21.13
CA THR A 115 -3.51 -4.56 20.97
C THR A 115 -3.87 -4.82 19.50
N LYS A 116 -5.08 -5.31 19.24
CA LYS A 116 -5.59 -5.45 17.87
C LYS A 116 -5.67 -4.09 17.19
N TYR A 117 -6.16 -3.06 17.88
CA TYR A 117 -6.19 -1.70 17.36
C TYR A 117 -4.80 -1.23 16.92
N GLU A 118 -3.79 -1.35 17.78
CA GLU A 118 -2.43 -0.92 17.49
C GLU A 118 -1.84 -1.60 16.23
N ARG A 119 -2.04 -2.91 16.11
CA ARG A 119 -1.58 -3.70 14.97
C ARG A 119 -2.33 -3.34 13.70
N MET A 120 -3.65 -3.22 13.75
CA MET A 120 -4.47 -2.85 12.59
C MET A 120 -4.17 -1.41 12.14
N ALA A 121 -4.02 -0.46 13.08
CA ALA A 121 -3.65 0.91 12.79
C ALA A 121 -2.29 0.99 12.08
N PHE A 122 -1.30 0.23 12.55
CA PHE A 122 -0.01 0.18 11.87
C PHE A 122 -0.12 -0.39 10.44
N VAL A 123 -0.83 -1.50 10.25
CA VAL A 123 -1.01 -2.10 8.91
C VAL A 123 -1.78 -1.14 7.98
N TYR A 124 -2.78 -0.43 8.52
CA TYR A 124 -3.50 0.63 7.80
C TYR A 124 -2.57 1.77 7.37
N ASP A 125 -1.74 2.28 8.29
CA ASP A 125 -0.76 3.33 7.98
C ASP A 125 0.14 2.88 6.81
N VAL A 126 0.65 1.65 6.86
CA VAL A 126 1.54 1.11 5.81
C VAL A 126 0.82 0.98 4.47
N LEU A 127 -0.40 0.43 4.47
CA LEU A 127 -1.22 0.27 3.27
C LEU A 127 -1.48 1.62 2.57
N THR A 128 -1.69 2.68 3.35
CA THR A 128 -2.08 3.99 2.82
C THR A 128 -0.91 4.91 2.51
N THR A 129 0.29 4.66 3.08
CA THR A 129 1.42 5.59 2.99
C THR A 129 2.72 5.01 2.44
N ASP A 130 2.97 3.69 2.49
CA ASP A 130 4.23 3.15 1.94
C ASP A 130 4.28 3.37 0.42
N ASN A 131 5.43 3.72 -0.13
CA ASN A 131 5.53 3.98 -1.57
C ASN A 131 5.67 2.69 -2.39
N ASP A 132 5.94 1.54 -1.77
CA ASP A 132 6.19 0.30 -2.49
C ASP A 132 4.94 -0.58 -2.55
N LEU A 133 4.44 -0.86 -3.75
CA LEU A 133 3.24 -1.67 -3.96
C LEU A 133 3.35 -3.08 -3.39
N ARG A 134 4.55 -3.67 -3.29
CA ARG A 134 4.75 -4.99 -2.66
C ARG A 134 4.48 -4.91 -1.17
N VAL A 135 4.91 -3.83 -0.54
CA VAL A 135 4.69 -3.59 0.89
C VAL A 135 3.21 -3.31 1.15
N ARG A 136 2.56 -2.50 0.30
CA ARG A 136 1.11 -2.27 0.36
C ARG A 136 0.32 -3.57 0.17
N TYR A 137 0.67 -4.37 -0.83
CA TYR A 137 0.03 -5.66 -1.11
C TYR A 137 0.11 -6.58 0.13
N LYS A 138 1.28 -6.64 0.77
CA LYS A 138 1.43 -7.38 2.02
C LYS A 138 0.54 -6.81 3.13
N ALA A 139 0.54 -5.50 3.32
CA ALA A 139 -0.27 -4.83 4.31
C ALA A 139 -1.77 -5.10 4.09
N GLY A 140 -2.29 -4.95 2.87
CA GLY A 140 -3.69 -5.26 2.55
C GLY A 140 -4.04 -6.74 2.76
N ASN A 141 -3.11 -7.66 2.46
CA ASN A 141 -3.30 -9.08 2.75
C ASN A 141 -3.35 -9.41 4.24
N ILE A 142 -2.56 -8.73 5.06
CA ILE A 142 -2.66 -8.84 6.52
C ILE A 142 -3.98 -8.21 6.98
N PHE A 143 -4.27 -6.99 6.51
CA PHE A 143 -5.43 -6.23 6.94
C PHE A 143 -6.71 -6.98 6.69
N LYS A 144 -6.90 -7.56 5.49
CA LYS A 144 -8.12 -8.30 5.13
C LYS A 144 -8.38 -9.55 5.98
N GLN A 145 -7.37 -10.12 6.64
CA GLN A 145 -7.55 -11.28 7.54
C GLN A 145 -8.33 -10.91 8.80
N GLY A 146 -8.19 -9.67 9.31
CA GLY A 146 -8.90 -9.23 10.50
C GLY A 146 -10.43 -9.16 10.32
N PRO A 147 -10.93 -8.43 9.30
CA PRO A 147 -12.36 -8.27 9.02
C PRO A 147 -12.92 -9.18 7.92
N ASN A 148 -12.12 -10.06 7.32
CA ASN A 148 -12.52 -10.93 6.21
C ASN A 148 -13.04 -10.15 4.97
N LEU A 149 -12.33 -9.10 4.58
CA LEU A 149 -12.69 -8.27 3.42
C LEU A 149 -12.38 -8.99 2.10
N LYS A 150 -13.34 -8.93 1.16
CA LYS A 150 -13.19 -9.40 -0.23
C LYS A 150 -12.68 -8.28 -1.15
N ALA A 151 -11.59 -7.63 -0.76
CA ALA A 151 -10.95 -6.55 -1.51
C ALA A 151 -9.59 -7.00 -2.05
N HIS A 152 -9.17 -6.43 -3.18
CA HIS A 152 -7.84 -6.68 -3.71
C HIS A 152 -6.79 -5.99 -2.82
N PRO A 153 -5.66 -6.63 -2.45
CA PRO A 153 -4.77 -6.11 -1.39
C PRO A 153 -4.09 -4.76 -1.63
N ILE A 154 -3.90 -4.32 -2.88
CA ILE A 154 -3.33 -2.97 -3.15
C ILE A 154 -4.40 -1.90 -3.36
N ASP A 155 -5.67 -2.28 -3.51
CA ASP A 155 -6.75 -1.29 -3.64
C ASP A 155 -7.08 -0.74 -2.25
N LYS A 156 -6.62 0.47 -1.96
CA LYS A 156 -6.72 1.08 -0.63
C LYS A 156 -8.15 1.47 -0.25
N GLU A 157 -9.02 1.77 -1.21
CA GLU A 157 -10.32 2.39 -0.92
C GLU A 157 -11.21 1.53 -0.01
N PRO A 158 -11.44 0.23 -0.31
CA PRO A 158 -12.24 -0.63 0.57
C PRO A 158 -11.69 -0.73 1.99
N PHE A 159 -10.37 -0.70 2.16
CA PHE A 159 -9.73 -0.77 3.47
C PHE A 159 -9.87 0.53 4.25
N VAL A 160 -9.71 1.68 3.59
CA VAL A 160 -9.92 3.01 4.19
C VAL A 160 -11.36 3.16 4.66
N GLU A 161 -12.33 2.84 3.81
CA GLU A 161 -13.73 2.91 4.18
C GLU A 161 -14.06 2.03 5.38
N TRP A 162 -13.54 0.81 5.41
CA TRP A 162 -13.77 -0.10 6.52
C TRP A 162 -13.10 0.40 7.80
N TRP A 163 -11.84 0.83 7.73
CA TRP A 163 -11.08 1.28 8.90
C TRP A 163 -11.74 2.48 9.56
N GLU A 164 -12.08 3.51 8.78
CA GLU A 164 -12.72 4.73 9.29
C GLU A 164 -14.05 4.45 9.99
N LYS A 165 -14.82 3.45 9.52
CA LYS A 165 -16.09 3.04 10.13
C LYS A 165 -15.93 2.22 11.42
N ASN A 166 -14.79 1.54 11.62
CA ASN A 166 -14.67 0.52 12.66
C ASN A 166 -13.58 0.81 13.71
N LYS A 167 -12.62 1.71 13.45
CA LYS A 167 -11.45 1.92 14.30
C LYS A 167 -11.78 2.28 15.74
N GLU A 168 -12.79 3.14 15.96
CA GLU A 168 -13.19 3.56 17.32
C GLU A 168 -13.85 2.41 18.11
N LYS A 169 -14.64 1.58 17.43
CA LYS A 169 -15.23 0.39 18.05
C LYS A 169 -14.13 -0.57 18.52
N ILE A 170 -13.18 -0.87 17.64
CA ILE A 170 -12.04 -1.75 17.95
C ILE A 170 -11.24 -1.20 19.12
N ARG A 171 -10.98 0.12 19.12
CA ARG A 171 -10.28 0.80 20.21
C ARG A 171 -11.01 0.65 21.55
N SER A 172 -12.32 0.93 21.56
CA SER A 172 -13.14 0.87 22.78
C SER A 172 -13.30 -0.53 23.36
N GLU A 173 -13.21 -1.57 22.53
CA GLU A 173 -13.24 -2.97 22.99
C GLU A 173 -11.95 -3.38 23.73
N GLU A 174 -10.90 -2.55 23.66
CA GLU A 174 -9.58 -2.81 24.23
C GLU A 174 -9.18 -1.81 25.33
N GLU A 175 -9.97 -0.75 25.54
CA GLU A 175 -9.81 0.16 26.68
C GLU A 175 -10.57 -0.42 27.90
N PRO A 176 -9.90 -0.61 29.06
CA PRO A 176 -10.51 -1.21 30.26
C PRO A 176 -11.56 -0.34 30.95
#